data_AF-A0A967FDM3-F1
#
_entry.id   AF-A0A967FDM3-F1
#
_cell.length_a   1.000
_cell.length_b   1.000
_cell.length_c   1.000
_cell.angle_alpha   90.00
_cell.angle_beta   90.00
_cell.angle_gamma   90.00
#
_symmetry.space_group_name_H-M   'P 1'
#
loop_
_entity.id
_entity.type
_entity.pdbx_description
1 polymer ?
#
loop_
_entity_poly.entity_id
_entity_poly.type
_entity_poly.pdbx_seq_one_letter_code
_entity_poly.pdbx_strand_id
1 'polypeptide(L)'
;WVAAGGAMLLFLTNFLSILLAGGGVLALLGLSTVAFNELGSSARRSTFLAVILGIVMVTIPLGITTIEIYQQRFIAQETIQLAEQWIAETGYEFQDVQVSGSQVTLVINGLGERPELSELGDQLNASLDQPIDIKLVTVPTQQENYFAKNE
;
A
#
# COMPACT_ATOMS: atom_id res chain seq x y z
N TRP A 1 15.72 -11.13 0.31
CA TRP A 1 16.19 -9.85 0.89
C TRP A 1 15.04 -8.89 1.19
N VAL A 2 14.18 -8.53 0.22
CA VAL A 2 13.02 -7.64 0.46
C VAL A 2 12.05 -8.18 1.53
N ALA A 3 11.73 -9.48 1.50
CA ALA A 3 10.87 -10.12 2.51
C ALA A 3 11.43 -10.05 3.94
N ALA A 4 12.76 -10.14 4.11
CA ALA A 4 13.41 -10.06 5.41
C ALA A 4 13.40 -8.61 5.96
N GLY A 5 13.56 -7.61 5.09
CA GLY A 5 13.44 -6.21 5.45
C GLY A 5 12.03 -5.83 5.89
N GLY A 6 11.00 -6.30 5.16
CA GLY A 6 9.59 -6.10 5.52
C GLY A 6 9.24 -6.74 6.87
N ALA A 7 9.67 -7.99 7.10
CA ALA A 7 9.46 -8.67 8.37
C ALA A 7 10.16 -7.95 9.54
N MET A 8 11.39 -7.47 9.34
CA MET A 8 12.15 -6.71 10.35
C MET A 8 11.48 -5.36 10.67
N LEU A 9 10.97 -4.66 9.66
CA LEU A 9 10.23 -3.41 9.83
C LEU A 9 8.93 -3.61 10.62
N LEU A 10 8.17 -4.67 10.29
CA LEU A 10 6.93 -5.00 10.99
C LEU A 10 7.21 -5.39 12.44
N PHE A 11 8.27 -6.17 12.68
CA PHE A 11 8.75 -6.48 14.03
C PHE A 11 9.12 -5.22 14.81
N LEU A 12 9.94 -4.33 14.23
CA LEU A 12 10.37 -3.09 14.87
C LEU A 12 9.19 -2.17 15.21
N THR A 13 8.22 -2.04 14.29
CA THR A 13 7.02 -1.24 14.50
C THR A 13 6.15 -1.81 15.62
N ASN A 14 5.96 -3.13 15.62
CA ASN A 14 5.20 -3.80 16.66
C ASN A 14 5.91 -3.72 18.03
N PHE A 15 7.22 -3.97 18.06
CA PHE A 15 8.07 -3.84 19.25
C PHE A 15 8.02 -2.43 19.84
N LEU A 16 8.19 -1.41 19.00
CA LEU A 16 8.10 -0.01 19.43
C LEU A 16 6.71 0.34 19.95
N SER A 17 5.65 -0.18 19.32
CA SER A 17 4.27 0.03 19.78
C SER A 17 4.04 -0.57 21.16
N ILE A 18 4.56 -1.78 21.41
CA ILE A 18 4.51 -2.42 22.74
C ILE A 18 5.30 -1.60 23.77
N LEU A 19 6.50 -1.14 23.42
CA LEU A 19 7.32 -0.30 24.30
C LEU A 19 6.63 1.02 24.64
N LEU A 20 6.00 1.69 23.67
CA LEU A 20 5.28 2.94 23.87
C LEU A 20 3.99 2.73 24.67
N ALA A 21 3.24 1.66 24.40
CA ALA A 21 2.04 1.33 25.16
C ALA A 21 2.38 0.98 26.62
N GLY A 22 3.38 0.11 26.84
CA GLY A 22 3.85 -0.24 28.18
C GLY A 22 4.43 0.95 28.92
N GLY A 23 5.28 1.75 28.27
CA GLY A 23 5.83 2.99 28.82
C GLY A 23 4.76 4.04 29.13
N GLY A 24 3.77 4.18 28.25
CA GLY A 24 2.62 5.07 28.44
C GLY A 24 1.76 4.66 29.63
N VAL A 25 1.45 3.36 29.78
CA VAL A 25 0.71 2.83 30.93
C VAL A 25 1.49 3.06 32.23
N LEU A 26 2.80 2.77 32.25
CA LEU A 26 3.64 3.05 33.43
C LEU A 26 3.73 4.55 33.75
N ALA A 27 3.73 5.41 32.73
CA ALA A 27 3.70 6.85 32.91
C ALA A 27 2.37 7.36 33.48
N LEU A 28 1.24 6.83 32.99
CA LEU A 28 -0.10 7.15 33.51
C LEU A 28 -0.28 6.68 34.96
N LEU A 29 0.33 5.56 35.33
CA LEU A 29 0.32 5.05 36.70
C LEU A 29 1.26 5.82 37.64
N GLY A 30 1.95 6.87 37.17
CA GLY A 30 2.84 7.71 37.97
C GLY A 30 4.18 7.05 38.35
N LEU A 31 4.40 5.78 37.96
CA LEU A 31 5.65 5.04 38.20
C LEU A 31 6.85 5.63 37.46
N SER A 32 6.60 6.41 36.41
CA SER A 32 7.61 7.23 35.72
C SER A 32 8.24 8.30 36.62
N THR A 33 7.62 8.68 37.73
CA THR A 33 8.24 9.64 38.67
C THR A 33 9.14 8.91 39.66
N VAL A 34 8.78 7.68 40.03
CA VAL A 34 9.52 6.83 40.99
C VAL A 34 10.78 6.24 40.36
N ALA A 35 10.68 5.70 39.14
CA ALA A 35 11.82 5.08 38.44
C ALA A 35 12.90 6.09 38.04
N PHE A 36 12.55 7.36 37.85
CA PHE A 36 13.47 8.41 37.40
C PHE A 36 14.07 9.23 38.54
N ASN A 37 13.62 9.04 39.79
CA ASN A 37 14.14 9.77 40.95
C ASN A 37 15.51 9.25 41.42
N GLU A 38 15.87 8.00 41.09
CA GLU A 38 17.18 7.40 41.41
C GLU A 38 18.19 7.43 40.26
N LEU A 39 17.77 7.86 39.06
CA LEU A 39 18.63 7.96 37.89
C LEU A 39 19.29 9.34 37.83
N GLY A 40 20.63 9.39 37.84
CA GLY A 40 21.36 10.63 37.59
C GLY A 40 20.96 11.29 36.26
N SER A 41 20.98 12.63 36.19
CA SER A 41 20.44 13.41 35.05
C SER A 41 20.94 12.96 33.67
N SER A 42 22.16 12.42 33.60
CA SER A 42 22.78 11.86 32.39
C SER A 42 22.11 10.58 31.89
N ALA A 43 21.72 9.66 32.77
CA ALA A 43 21.08 8.40 32.41
C ALA A 43 19.67 8.64 31.84
N ARG A 44 18.92 9.57 32.44
CA ARG A 44 17.60 10.00 31.94
C ARG A 44 17.66 10.55 30.52
N ARG A 45 18.66 11.38 30.23
CA ARG A 45 18.86 11.97 28.90
C ARG A 45 19.22 10.90 27.86
N SER A 46 20.06 9.93 28.24
CA SER A 46 20.46 8.82 27.36
C SER A 46 19.27 7.93 26.98
N THR A 47 18.42 7.55 27.94
CA THR A 47 17.24 6.72 27.67
C THR A 47 16.23 7.45 26.77
N PHE A 48 15.99 8.74 27.03
CA PHE A 48 15.12 9.56 26.19
C PHE A 48 15.66 9.66 24.75
N LEU A 49 16.98 9.86 24.60
CA LEU A 49 17.63 9.89 23.28
C LEU A 49 17.46 8.56 22.54
N ALA A 50 17.64 7.43 23.23
CA ALA A 50 17.50 6.09 22.64
C ALA A 50 16.08 5.82 22.15
N VAL A 51 15.05 6.25 22.90
CA VAL A 51 13.65 6.13 22.49
C VAL A 51 13.37 6.97 21.26
N ILE A 52 13.80 8.24 21.23
CA ILE A 52 13.64 9.11 20.06
C ILE A 52 14.33 8.51 18.83
N LEU A 53 15.57 8.03 18.99
CA LEU A 53 16.33 7.42 17.92
C LEU A 53 15.60 6.18 17.37
N GLY A 54 15.04 5.35 18.26
CA GLY A 54 14.23 4.20 17.91
C GLY A 54 12.96 4.58 17.15
N ILE A 55 12.24 5.62 17.59
CA ILE A 55 11.05 6.12 16.88
C ILE A 55 11.44 6.58 15.48
N VAL A 56 12.43 7.46 15.34
CA VAL A 56 12.89 7.97 14.04
C VAL A 56 13.32 6.82 13.11
N MET A 57 14.03 5.83 13.65
CA MET A 57 14.50 4.67 12.89
C MET A 57 13.37 3.81 12.31
N VAL A 58 12.22 3.75 12.98
CA VAL A 58 11.02 3.04 12.49
C VAL A 58 10.15 3.93 11.60
N THR A 59 9.99 5.20 11.96
CA THR A 59 9.15 6.15 11.22
C THR A 59 9.66 6.39 9.81
N ILE A 60 10.98 6.46 9.60
CA ILE A 60 11.56 6.68 8.26
C ILE A 60 11.13 5.61 7.25
N PRO A 61 11.42 4.31 7.44
CA PRO A 61 11.03 3.27 6.50
C PRO A 61 9.51 3.15 6.36
N LEU A 62 8.76 3.34 7.46
CA LEU A 62 7.29 3.34 7.40
C LEU A 62 6.74 4.51 6.57
N GLY A 63 7.35 5.69 6.69
CA GLY A 63 7.01 6.87 5.90
C GLY A 63 7.27 6.64 4.41
N ILE A 64 8.41 6.04 4.06
CA ILE A 64 8.73 5.66 2.67
C ILE A 64 7.66 4.70 2.12
N THR A 65 7.37 3.61 2.83
CA THR A 65 6.34 2.64 2.42
C THR A 65 4.95 3.28 2.28
N THR A 66 4.61 4.23 3.17
CA THR A 66 3.33 4.95 3.10
C THR A 66 3.23 5.79 1.82
N ILE A 67 4.31 6.51 1.46
CA ILE A 67 4.36 7.31 0.24
C ILE A 67 4.28 6.42 -1.01
N GLU A 68 4.99 5.29 -1.02
CA GLU A 68 4.93 4.32 -2.13
C GLU A 68 3.52 3.76 -2.32
N ILE A 69 2.84 3.34 -1.25
CA ILE A 69 1.46 2.84 -1.31
C ILE A 69 0.51 3.93 -1.80
N TYR A 70 0.69 5.17 -1.35
CA TYR A 70 -0.13 6.29 -1.80
C TYR A 70 0.02 6.53 -3.30
N GLN A 71 1.25 6.55 -3.82
CA GLN A 71 1.52 6.69 -5.26
C GLN A 71 0.94 5.52 -6.06
N GLN A 72 1.13 4.28 -5.61
CA GLN A 72 0.56 3.10 -6.27
C GLN A 72 -0.97 3.17 -6.34
N ARG A 73 -1.62 3.61 -5.26
CA ARG A 73 -3.09 3.78 -5.23
C ARG A 73 -3.56 4.90 -6.15
N PHE A 74 -2.83 6.01 -6.21
CA PHE A 74 -3.13 7.10 -7.13
C PHE A 74 -3.06 6.64 -8.59
N ILE A 75 -1.98 5.98 -8.99
CA ILE A 75 -1.80 5.40 -10.34
C ILE A 75 -2.88 4.36 -10.64
N ALA A 76 -3.16 3.46 -9.69
CA ALA A 76 -4.19 2.44 -9.84
C ALA A 76 -5.57 3.05 -10.08
N GLN A 77 -5.94 4.07 -9.29
CA GLN A 77 -7.23 4.73 -9.41
C GLN A 77 -7.38 5.48 -10.74
N GLU A 78 -6.31 6.12 -11.21
CA GLU A 78 -6.30 6.77 -12.53
C GLU A 78 -6.42 5.74 -13.65
N THR A 79 -5.67 4.63 -13.54
CA THR A 79 -5.74 3.53 -14.50
C THR A 79 -7.15 2.94 -14.55
N ILE A 80 -7.81 2.72 -13.41
CA ILE A 80 -9.17 2.18 -13.36
C ILE A 80 -10.13 3.09 -14.14
N GLN A 81 -10.12 4.39 -13.83
CA GLN A 81 -11.02 5.34 -14.49
C GLN A 81 -10.83 5.38 -16.00
N LEU A 82 -9.58 5.41 -16.47
CA LEU A 82 -9.28 5.43 -17.90
C LEU A 82 -9.54 4.07 -18.57
N ALA A 83 -9.25 2.96 -17.88
CA ALA A 83 -9.49 1.61 -18.40
C ALA A 83 -10.99 1.33 -18.53
N GLU A 84 -11.81 1.75 -17.57
CA GLU A 84 -13.27 1.64 -17.63
C GLU A 84 -13.84 2.41 -18.82
N GLN A 85 -13.34 3.64 -19.07
CA GLN A 85 -13.74 4.42 -20.25
C GLN A 85 -13.29 3.78 -21.56
N TRP A 86 -12.06 3.26 -21.58
CA TRP A 86 -11.47 2.60 -22.74
C TRP A 86 -12.24 1.33 -23.14
N ILE A 87 -12.76 0.55 -22.17
CA ILE A 87 -13.55 -0.66 -22.46
C ILE A 87 -15.07 -0.43 -22.46
N ALA A 88 -15.56 0.78 -22.20
CA ALA A 88 -16.98 1.06 -21.96
C ALA A 88 -17.91 0.62 -23.12
N GLU A 89 -17.44 0.73 -24.35
CA GLU A 89 -18.20 0.37 -25.57
C GLU A 89 -17.92 -1.07 -26.04
N THR A 90 -17.29 -1.89 -25.19
CA THR A 90 -16.83 -3.24 -25.53
C THR A 90 -17.55 -4.29 -24.67
N GLY A 91 -17.39 -5.56 -25.03
CA GLY A 91 -17.83 -6.69 -24.20
C GLY A 91 -16.86 -7.06 -23.06
N TYR A 92 -15.88 -6.22 -22.75
CA TYR A 92 -14.91 -6.45 -21.70
C TYR A 92 -15.35 -5.80 -20.38
N GLU A 93 -15.06 -6.49 -19.28
CA GLU A 93 -15.24 -6.01 -17.93
C GLU A 93 -13.89 -5.85 -17.23
N PHE A 94 -13.75 -4.76 -16.47
CA PHE A 94 -12.58 -4.53 -15.64
C PHE A 94 -12.56 -5.55 -14.49
N GLN A 95 -11.41 -6.21 -14.26
CA GLN A 95 -11.25 -7.15 -13.17
C GLN A 95 -10.35 -6.61 -12.06
N ASP A 96 -9.12 -6.24 -12.41
CA ASP A 96 -8.11 -5.85 -11.42
C ASP A 96 -7.02 -4.97 -12.04
N VAL A 97 -6.37 -4.17 -11.20
CA VAL A 97 -5.17 -3.42 -11.55
C VAL A 97 -4.11 -3.60 -10.47
N GLN A 98 -2.88 -3.92 -10.90
CA GLN A 98 -1.74 -4.06 -10.00
C GLN A 98 -0.63 -3.14 -10.46
N VAL A 99 -0.18 -2.28 -9.55
CA VAL A 99 0.90 -1.32 -9.81
C VAL A 99 2.15 -1.77 -9.06
N SER A 100 3.24 -1.92 -9.79
CA SER A 100 4.55 -2.28 -9.23
C SER A 100 5.62 -1.38 -9.84
N GLY A 101 6.05 -0.36 -9.08
CA GLY A 101 6.94 0.68 -9.60
C GLY A 101 6.27 1.43 -10.76
N SER A 102 6.89 1.38 -11.94
CA SER A 102 6.39 2.01 -13.17
C SER A 102 5.59 1.05 -14.07
N GLN A 103 5.39 -0.20 -13.66
CA GLN A 103 4.62 -1.18 -14.41
C GLN A 103 3.20 -1.28 -13.84
N VAL A 104 2.22 -1.19 -14.73
CA VAL A 104 0.80 -1.36 -14.43
C VAL A 104 0.31 -2.62 -15.13
N THR A 105 -0.09 -3.61 -14.36
CA THR A 105 -0.76 -4.81 -14.87
C THR A 105 -2.26 -4.62 -14.80
N LEU A 106 -2.90 -4.55 -15.96
CA LEU A 106 -4.34 -4.43 -16.11
C LEU A 106 -4.93 -5.79 -16.46
N VAL A 107 -5.94 -6.23 -15.72
CA VAL A 107 -6.65 -7.47 -15.98
C VAL A 107 -8.08 -7.17 -16.40
N ILE A 108 -8.47 -7.66 -17.58
CA ILE A 108 -9.84 -7.53 -18.11
C ILE A 108 -10.41 -8.89 -18.45
N ASN A 109 -11.71 -9.04 -18.23
CA ASN A 109 -12.49 -10.23 -18.52
C ASN A 109 -13.32 -10.00 -19.78
N GLY A 110 -13.37 -10.97 -20.69
CA GLY A 110 -14.26 -10.86 -21.85
C GLY A 110 -13.74 -11.54 -23.11
N LEU A 111 -14.55 -11.43 -24.16
CA LEU A 111 -14.29 -11.99 -25.48
C LEU A 111 -14.71 -10.96 -26.53
N GLY A 112 -13.86 -10.70 -27.53
CA GLY A 112 -14.19 -9.80 -28.62
C GLY A 112 -12.99 -9.02 -29.16
N GLU A 113 -13.28 -7.99 -29.94
CA GLU A 113 -12.28 -6.97 -30.31
C GLU A 113 -12.20 -5.93 -29.20
N ARG A 114 -10.97 -5.62 -28.80
CA ARG A 114 -10.66 -4.56 -27.84
C ARG A 114 -10.05 -3.37 -28.60
N PRO A 115 -10.19 -2.14 -28.09
CA PRO A 115 -9.48 -1.00 -28.66
C PRO A 115 -7.97 -1.17 -28.50
N GLU A 116 -7.20 -0.32 -29.19
CA GLU A 116 -5.74 -0.42 -29.12
C GLU A 116 -5.24 -0.08 -27.71
N LEU A 117 -4.23 -0.82 -27.23
CA LEU A 117 -3.66 -0.58 -25.89
C LEU A 117 -2.87 0.74 -25.84
N SER A 118 -2.38 1.21 -26.99
CA SER A 118 -1.69 2.50 -27.16
C SER A 118 -2.56 3.67 -26.69
N GLU A 119 -3.86 3.66 -27.00
CA GLU A 119 -4.79 4.72 -26.60
C GLU A 119 -4.85 4.89 -25.08
N LEU A 120 -4.95 3.77 -24.34
CA LEU A 120 -4.92 3.78 -22.88
C LEU A 120 -3.54 4.22 -22.36
N GLY A 121 -2.46 3.76 -23.00
CA GLY A 121 -1.09 4.16 -22.67
C GLY A 121 -0.85 5.66 -22.80
N ASP A 122 -1.31 6.26 -23.89
CA ASP A 122 -1.16 7.69 -24.15
C ASP A 122 -1.99 8.54 -23.18
N GLN A 123 -3.22 8.13 -22.87
CA GLN A 123 -4.06 8.79 -21.87
C GLN A 123 -3.45 8.73 -20.47
N LEU A 124 -2.91 7.58 -20.08
CA LEU A 124 -2.31 7.39 -18.76
C LEU A 124 -0.98 8.16 -18.63
N ASN A 125 -0.15 8.17 -19.67
CA ASN A 125 1.07 8.97 -19.71
C ASN A 125 0.77 10.47 -19.62
N ALA A 126 -0.27 10.95 -20.30
CA ALA A 126 -0.70 12.35 -20.25
C ALA A 126 -1.24 12.76 -18.87
N SER A 127 -1.97 11.86 -18.19
CA SER A 127 -2.53 12.14 -16.86
C SER A 127 -1.48 12.10 -15.75
N LEU A 128 -0.54 11.16 -15.82
CA LEU A 128 0.46 10.94 -14.77
C LEU A 128 1.77 11.71 -14.97
N ASP A 129 1.97 12.36 -16.12
CA ASP A 129 3.20 13.09 -16.50
C ASP A 129 4.48 12.24 -16.37
N GLN A 130 4.37 10.93 -16.59
CA GLN A 130 5.47 9.97 -16.51
C GLN A 130 5.23 8.76 -17.42
N PRO A 131 6.29 8.11 -17.94
CA PRO A 131 6.14 6.91 -18.76
C PRO A 131 5.71 5.71 -17.90
N ILE A 132 4.63 5.06 -18.31
CA ILE A 132 4.10 3.84 -17.68
C ILE A 132 4.22 2.64 -18.64
N ASP A 133 4.72 1.52 -18.12
CA ASP A 133 4.70 0.24 -18.82
C ASP A 133 3.38 -0.49 -18.53
N ILE A 134 2.53 -0.68 -19.53
CA ILE A 134 1.22 -1.33 -19.38
C ILE A 134 1.31 -2.78 -19.84
N LYS A 135 1.12 -3.69 -18.90
CA LYS A 135 0.93 -5.12 -19.17
C LYS A 135 -0.55 -5.46 -19.12
N LEU A 136 -1.13 -5.79 -20.28
CA LEU A 136 -2.52 -6.24 -20.36
C LEU A 136 -2.62 -7.76 -20.22
N VAL A 137 -3.52 -8.23 -19.36
CA VAL A 137 -3.91 -9.63 -19.21
C VAL A 137 -5.40 -9.74 -19.53
N THR A 138 -5.73 -10.51 -20.55
CA THR A 138 -7.12 -10.80 -20.94
C THR A 138 -7.51 -12.19 -20.48
N VAL A 139 -8.58 -12.31 -19.70
CA VAL A 139 -9.12 -13.58 -19.24
C VAL A 139 -10.44 -13.87 -19.97
N PRO A 140 -10.50 -14.93 -20.79
CA PRO A 140 -11.75 -15.37 -21.41
C PRO A 140 -12.78 -15.72 -20.33
N THR A 141 -13.99 -15.18 -20.43
CA THR A 141 -15.06 -15.48 -19.46
C THR A 141 -16.27 -16.05 -20.20
N GLN A 142 -16.84 -17.11 -19.63
CA GLN A 142 -18.10 -17.73 -20.06
C GLN A 142 -19.05 -17.73 -18.86
N GLN A 143 -20.22 -17.12 -19.01
CA GLN A 143 -21.23 -17.04 -17.96
C GLN A 143 -22.49 -17.80 -18.39
N GLU A 144 -22.99 -18.66 -17.51
CA GLU A 144 -24.26 -19.36 -17.66
C GLU A 144 -25.18 -19.02 -16.48
N ASN A 145 -26.38 -18.52 -16.77
CA ASN A 145 -27.36 -18.16 -15.74
C ASN A 145 -28.45 -19.23 -15.68
N TYR A 146 -28.62 -19.88 -14.52
CA TYR A 146 -29.67 -20.87 -14.29
C TYR A 146 -30.67 -20.36 -13.25
N PHE A 147 -31.94 -20.25 -13.63
CA PHE A 147 -33.04 -19.96 -12.71
C PHE A 147 -33.86 -21.23 -12.48
N ALA A 148 -33.76 -21.81 -11.28
CA ALA A 148 -34.61 -22.93 -10.87
C ALA A 148 -36.04 -22.44 -10.62
N LYS A 149 -37.03 -23.07 -11.27
CA LYS A 149 -38.45 -22.89 -10.89
C LYS A 149 -38.72 -23.71 -9.64
N ASN A 150 -39.35 -23.10 -8.63
CA ASN A 150 -39.96 -23.83 -7.54
C ASN A 150 -41.24 -24.50 -8.08
N GLU A 151 -41.30 -25.83 -7.99
CA GLU A 151 -42.52 -26.63 -8.21
C GLU A 151 -43.53 -26.46 -7.08
#